data_AF-A0A8S9J6J3-F1
#
_entry.id   AF-A0A8S9J6J3-F1
#
_cell.length_a   1.000
_cell.length_b   1.000
_cell.length_c   1.000
_cell.angle_alpha   90.00
_cell.angle_beta   90.00
_cell.angle_gamma   90.00
#
_symmetry.space_group_name_H-M   'P 1'
#
loop_
_entity.id
_entity.type
_entity.pdbx_description
1 polymer ?
#
loop_
_entity_poly.entity_id
_entity_poly.type
_entity_poly.pdbx_seq_one_letter_code
_entity_poly.pdbx_strand_id
1 'polypeptide(L)'
;MEGSRIEGLTLKDSRTVPVESEQQRSEAISVTGYDPSLPQEDLKSALSKHFASCGEITDILILDSRALIHMYGLGSVQRAVRLHGTDLGGGFNLTVQEASDSD
;
A
#
# COMPACT_ATOMS: atom_id res chain seq x y z
N MET A 1 -11.19 37.76 -3.11
CA MET A 1 -10.11 38.24 -4.02
C MET A 1 -8.92 38.50 -3.13
N GLU A 2 -7.70 38.03 -3.36
CA GLU A 2 -7.06 37.16 -4.34
C GLU A 2 -5.59 37.20 -3.88
N GLY A 3 -4.87 36.08 -3.94
CA GLY A 3 -3.39 36.05 -4.01
C GLY A 3 -2.67 36.01 -2.65
N SER A 4 -2.02 34.89 -2.26
CA SER A 4 -0.71 34.37 -2.74
C SER A 4 0.47 35.28 -2.36
N ARG A 5 1.65 34.85 -1.93
CA ARG A 5 2.43 33.59 -2.01
C ARG A 5 3.67 33.78 -1.09
N ILE A 6 4.21 32.71 -0.48
CA ILE A 6 5.66 32.35 -0.38
C ILE A 6 5.75 31.03 0.42
N GLU A 7 6.12 29.92 -0.21
CA GLU A 7 7.50 29.44 -0.46
C GLU A 7 8.25 29.05 0.82
N GLY A 8 8.65 27.78 0.89
CA GLY A 8 9.72 27.32 1.77
C GLY A 8 9.37 26.17 2.71
N LEU A 9 9.07 24.98 2.16
CA LEU A 9 9.22 23.74 2.92
C LEU A 9 10.47 23.01 2.41
N THR A 10 11.64 23.50 2.83
CA THR A 10 12.89 22.75 2.73
C THR A 10 13.15 22.09 4.07
N LEU A 11 12.91 20.78 4.20
CA LEU A 11 13.40 20.01 5.33
C LEU A 11 13.75 18.56 4.88
N LYS A 12 14.97 18.32 4.38
CA LYS A 12 16.22 17.89 5.04
C LYS A 12 16.46 16.39 4.83
N ASP A 13 17.47 16.07 4.02
CA ASP A 13 18.23 14.82 4.14
C ASP A 13 18.88 14.79 5.53
N SER A 14 18.49 13.86 6.40
CA SER A 14 19.29 13.54 7.59
C SER A 14 18.95 12.16 8.12
N ARG A 15 19.97 11.30 8.09
CA ARG A 15 20.03 10.02 8.81
C ARG A 15 19.70 10.26 10.29
N THR A 16 18.85 9.40 10.85
CA THR A 16 18.30 9.42 12.22
C THR A 16 17.09 10.36 12.39
N VAL A 17 15.88 9.79 12.25
CA VAL A 17 14.64 10.52 12.56
C VAL A 17 14.30 10.37 14.05
N PRO A 18 14.09 11.47 14.78
CA PRO A 18 13.52 11.44 16.12
C PRO A 18 12.04 10.98 16.02
N VAL A 19 11.64 10.12 16.96
CA VAL A 19 10.23 9.87 17.29
C VAL A 19 9.50 11.20 17.50
N GLU A 20 8.19 11.26 17.21
CA GLU A 20 7.26 12.42 17.32
C GLU A 20 7.02 13.15 15.97
N SER A 21 6.12 12.71 15.09
CA SER A 21 4.68 12.60 15.30
C SER A 21 4.13 11.34 14.63
N GLU A 22 3.78 10.34 15.44
CA GLU A 22 3.04 9.16 15.02
C GLU A 22 1.56 9.52 14.72
N GLN A 23 1.33 10.46 13.81
CA GLN A 23 0.12 10.38 12.99
C GLN A 23 0.29 9.10 12.17
N GLN A 24 -0.13 7.99 12.76
CA GLN A 24 -0.66 6.78 12.14
C GLN A 24 -0.94 6.95 10.64
N ARG A 25 0.09 6.93 9.80
CA ARG A 25 -0.11 7.02 8.35
C ARG A 25 -0.68 5.68 7.96
N SER A 26 -1.89 5.66 7.41
CA SER A 26 -2.33 4.53 6.62
C SER A 26 -1.32 4.39 5.49
N GLU A 27 -0.45 3.40 5.60
CA GLU A 27 0.50 3.06 4.55
C GLU A 27 -0.20 2.12 3.57
N ALA A 28 0.19 2.13 2.30
CA ALA A 28 -0.43 1.28 1.30
C ALA A 28 0.59 0.49 0.50
N ILE A 29 0.14 -0.64 -0.02
CA ILE A 29 0.86 -1.40 -1.05
C ILE A 29 0.09 -1.39 -2.36
N SER A 30 0.83 -1.39 -3.46
CA SER A 30 0.32 -1.66 -4.80
C SER A 30 0.56 -3.13 -5.12
N VAL A 31 -0.51 -3.83 -5.51
CA VAL A 31 -0.50 -5.23 -5.89
C VAL A 31 -0.93 -5.36 -7.35
N THR A 32 -0.16 -6.12 -8.13
CA THR A 32 -0.52 -6.54 -9.50
C THR A 32 -0.23 -8.03 -9.67
N GLY A 33 -0.50 -8.59 -10.86
CA GLY A 33 -0.20 -10.00 -11.15
C GLY A 33 -1.29 -11.00 -10.73
N TYR A 34 -2.43 -10.52 -10.24
CA TYR A 34 -3.64 -11.31 -10.07
C TYR A 34 -4.43 -11.42 -11.38
N ASP A 35 -5.36 -12.37 -11.46
CA ASP A 35 -6.26 -12.53 -12.60
C ASP A 35 -7.33 -11.41 -12.65
N PRO A 36 -7.32 -10.52 -13.66
CA PRO A 36 -8.30 -9.45 -13.78
C PRO A 36 -9.69 -9.94 -14.22
N SER A 37 -9.83 -11.21 -14.63
CA SER A 37 -11.13 -11.79 -14.99
C SER A 37 -11.98 -12.18 -13.77
N LEU A 38 -11.37 -12.21 -12.58
CA LEU A 38 -12.07 -12.51 -11.33
C LEU A 38 -13.00 -11.34 -10.91
N PRO A 39 -14.16 -11.65 -10.31
CA PRO A 39 -15.01 -10.65 -9.70
C PRO A 39 -14.26 -9.83 -8.64
N GLN A 40 -14.53 -8.52 -8.59
CA GLN A 40 -13.88 -7.59 -7.66
C GLN A 40 -13.99 -8.04 -6.19
N GLU A 41 -15.11 -8.62 -5.81
CA GLU A 41 -15.37 -9.09 -4.43
C GLU A 41 -14.55 -10.34 -4.07
N ASP A 42 -14.33 -11.24 -5.04
CA ASP A 42 -13.47 -12.41 -4.88
C ASP A 42 -12.01 -11.98 -4.76
N LEU A 43 -11.59 -11.02 -5.59
CA LEU A 43 -10.25 -10.44 -5.52
C LEU A 43 -10.01 -9.74 -4.18
N LYS A 44 -10.94 -8.89 -3.71
CA LYS A 44 -10.85 -8.26 -2.39
C LYS A 44 -10.73 -9.29 -1.27
N SER A 45 -11.55 -10.34 -1.31
CA SER A 45 -11.53 -11.41 -0.29
C SER A 45 -10.21 -12.18 -0.30
N ALA A 46 -9.68 -12.48 -1.49
CA ALA A 46 -8.41 -13.18 -1.65
C ALA A 46 -7.24 -12.32 -1.15
N LEU A 47 -7.15 -11.06 -1.59
CA LEU A 47 -6.13 -10.11 -1.15
C LEU A 47 -6.22 -9.88 0.37
N SER A 48 -7.43 -9.69 0.91
CA SER A 48 -7.64 -9.52 2.34
C SER A 48 -7.09 -10.69 3.14
N LYS A 49 -7.43 -11.93 2.77
CA LYS A 49 -6.92 -13.13 3.44
C LYS A 49 -5.41 -13.28 3.33
N HIS A 50 -4.85 -12.98 2.16
CA HIS A 50 -3.42 -13.12 1.89
C HIS A 50 -2.58 -12.15 2.73
N PHE A 51 -3.04 -10.89 2.82
CA PHE A 51 -2.32 -9.83 3.53
C PHE A 51 -2.73 -9.66 5.00
N ALA A 52 -3.76 -10.37 5.49
CA ALA A 52 -4.21 -10.28 6.88
C ALA A 52 -3.11 -10.60 7.92
N SER A 53 -2.12 -11.42 7.55
CA SER A 53 -0.96 -11.72 8.41
C SER A 53 0.07 -10.58 8.48
N CYS A 54 0.02 -9.64 7.53
CA CYS A 54 0.97 -8.54 7.41
C CYS A 54 0.57 -7.32 8.24
N GLY A 55 -0.71 -7.16 8.59
CA GLY A 55 -1.19 -6.02 9.37
C GLY A 55 -2.71 -5.91 9.33
N GLU A 56 -3.25 -4.86 9.94
CA GLU A 56 -4.67 -4.57 9.88
C GLU A 56 -4.99 -3.92 8.53
N ILE A 57 -5.83 -4.55 7.72
CA ILE A 57 -6.24 -4.00 6.44
C ILE A 57 -7.43 -3.06 6.69
N THR A 58 -7.28 -1.80 6.33
CA THR A 58 -8.30 -0.77 6.53
C THR A 58 -9.14 -0.54 5.29
N ASP A 59 -8.56 -0.70 4.10
CA ASP A 59 -9.27 -0.55 2.83
C ASP A 59 -8.58 -1.30 1.68
N ILE A 60 -9.36 -1.71 0.67
CA ILE A 60 -8.88 -2.36 -0.56
C ILE A 60 -9.56 -1.71 -1.77
N LEU A 61 -8.78 -0.95 -2.54
CA LEU A 61 -9.23 -0.34 -3.78
C LEU A 61 -8.74 -1.17 -4.96
N ILE A 62 -9.66 -1.68 -5.76
CA ILE A 62 -9.34 -2.35 -7.02
C ILE A 62 -9.43 -1.31 -8.13
N LEU A 63 -8.31 -1.04 -8.79
CA LEU A 63 -8.18 -0.17 -9.97
C LEU A 63 -8.05 -1.04 -11.23
N ASP A 64 -8.10 -0.42 -12.42
CA ASP A 64 -8.09 -1.13 -13.70
C ASP A 64 -6.88 -2.06 -13.89
N SER A 65 -5.71 -1.71 -13.34
CA SER A 65 -4.45 -2.45 -13.54
C SER A 65 -3.75 -2.88 -12.24
N ARG A 66 -4.24 -2.43 -11.07
CA ARG A 66 -3.62 -2.70 -9.77
C ARG A 66 -4.62 -2.64 -8.63
N ALA A 67 -4.31 -3.30 -7.52
CA ALA A 67 -5.03 -3.17 -6.27
C ALA A 67 -4.18 -2.35 -5.28
N LEU A 68 -4.79 -1.35 -4.64
CA LEU A 68 -4.20 -0.62 -3.52
C LEU A 68 -4.78 -1.18 -2.22
N ILE A 69 -3.91 -1.64 -1.34
CA ILE A 69 -4.31 -2.18 -0.03
C ILE A 69 -3.76 -1.24 1.03
N HIS A 70 -4.66 -0.57 1.75
CA HIS A 70 -4.33 0.27 2.88
C HIS A 70 -4.21 -0.59 4.13
N MET A 71 -3.11 -0.38 4.84
CA MET A 71 -2.73 -1.16 6.01
C MET A 71 -2.36 -0.25 7.16
N TYR A 72 -2.72 -0.71 8.35
CA TYR A 72 -2.36 -0.11 9.61
C TYR A 72 -1.42 -1.02 10.40
N GLY A 73 -0.50 -0.40 11.14
CA GLY A 73 0.47 -1.05 12.00
C GLY A 73 1.90 -0.94 11.49
N LEU A 74 2.83 -0.79 12.44
CA LEU A 74 4.25 -0.62 12.18
C LEU A 74 4.82 -1.82 11.38
N GLY A 75 5.48 -1.52 10.26
CA GLY A 75 6.10 -2.53 9.41
C GLY A 75 5.10 -3.43 8.68
N SER A 76 3.83 -3.01 8.56
CA SER A 76 2.81 -3.75 7.83
C SER A 76 3.14 -3.85 6.34
N VAL A 77 3.49 -2.72 5.72
CA VAL A 77 3.97 -2.66 4.32
C VAL A 77 5.19 -3.53 4.11
N GLN A 78 6.21 -3.43 4.98
CA GLN A 78 7.43 -4.22 4.82
C GLN A 78 7.17 -5.75 4.92
N ARG A 79 6.20 -6.18 5.74
CA ARG A 79 5.75 -7.58 5.76
C ARG A 79 5.02 -7.95 4.48
N ALA A 80 4.15 -7.07 3.99
CA ALA A 80 3.38 -7.31 2.78
C ALA A 80 4.27 -7.39 1.51
N VAL A 81 5.28 -6.52 1.40
CA VAL A 81 6.28 -6.57 0.30
C VAL A 81 7.07 -7.87 0.30
N ARG A 82 7.28 -8.51 1.46
CA ARG A 82 7.91 -9.85 1.53
C ARG A 82 7.05 -10.96 0.92
N LEU A 83 5.75 -10.71 0.69
CA LEU A 83 4.87 -11.62 -0.07
C LEU A 83 4.97 -11.41 -1.58
N HIS A 84 5.88 -10.56 -2.08
CA HIS A 84 6.16 -10.46 -3.51
C HIS A 84 6.52 -11.84 -4.09
N GLY A 85 5.93 -12.17 -5.24
CA GLY A 85 6.12 -13.42 -5.95
C GLY A 85 5.35 -14.61 -5.38
N THR A 86 4.50 -14.41 -4.36
CA THR A 86 3.63 -15.47 -3.83
C THR A 86 2.39 -15.64 -4.69
N ASP A 87 1.89 -16.87 -4.76
CA ASP A 87 0.68 -17.23 -5.51
C ASP A 87 -0.58 -16.83 -4.73
N LEU A 88 -1.51 -16.11 -5.38
CA LEU A 88 -2.84 -15.79 -4.83
C LEU A 88 -3.87 -16.89 -5.14
N GLY A 89 -3.39 -18.11 -5.42
CA GLY A 89 -4.20 -19.21 -5.93
C GLY A 89 -4.30 -19.18 -7.45
N GLY A 90 -4.31 -20.38 -8.05
CA GLY A 90 -4.54 -20.54 -9.49
C GLY A 90 -3.32 -20.33 -10.39
N GLY A 91 -2.12 -20.15 -9.82
CA GLY A 91 -0.88 -19.97 -10.59
C GLY A 91 -0.56 -18.52 -10.94
N PHE A 92 -1.16 -17.56 -10.23
CA PHE A 92 -0.96 -16.13 -10.41
C PHE A 92 -0.06 -15.58 -9.30
N ASN A 93 1.20 -15.30 -9.67
CA ASN A 93 2.17 -14.72 -8.75
C ASN A 93 1.97 -13.22 -8.61
N LEU A 94 1.77 -12.77 -7.38
CA LEU A 94 1.59 -11.36 -7.08
C LEU A 94 2.88 -10.58 -7.20
N THR A 95 2.78 -9.39 -7.78
CA THR A 95 3.79 -8.35 -7.66
C THR A 95 3.34 -7.37 -6.61
N VAL A 96 4.06 -7.30 -5.49
CA VAL A 96 3.78 -6.39 -4.38
C VAL A 96 4.87 -5.31 -4.34
N GLN A 97 4.45 -4.05 -4.22
CA GLN A 97 5.31 -2.87 -4.13
C GLN A 97 4.75 -1.90 -3.10
N GLU A 98 5.61 -1.09 -2.49
CA GLU A 98 5.19 0.02 -1.63
C GLU A 98 4.45 1.05 -2.49
N ALA A 99 3.25 1.47 -2.06
CA ALA A 99 2.53 2.53 -2.75
C ALA A 99 3.21 3.86 -2.42
N SER A 100 3.81 4.49 -3.43
CA SER A 100 4.32 5.85 -3.32
C SER A 100 3.22 6.82 -3.73
N ASP A 101 3.03 7.91 -2.99
CA ASP A 101 2.13 9.04 -3.30
C ASP A 101 2.53 9.83 -4.57
N SER A 102 3.33 9.24 -5.46
CA SER A 102 3.89 9.87 -6.65
C SER A 102 3.64 8.96 -7.86
N ASP A 103 2.43 9.03 -8.40
CA ASP A 103 2.12 8.66 -9.79
C ASP A 103 2.19 9.94 -10.65
#